data_AF-A0A8X6UF63-F1
#
_entry.id   AF-A0A8X6UF63-F1
#
_cell.length_a   1.000
_cell.length_b   1.000
_cell.length_c   1.000
_cell.angle_alpha   90.00
_cell.angle_beta   90.00
_cell.angle_gamma   90.00
#
_symmetry.space_group_name_H-M   'P 1'
#
loop_
_entity.id
_entity.type
_entity.pdbx_description
1 polymer ?
#
loop_
_entity_poly.entity_id
_entity_poly.type
_entity_poly.pdbx_seq_one_letter_code
_entity_poly.pdbx_strand_id
1 'polypeptide(L)'
;MVNTIGREFDIVIFGTSGFVGHYVIEEIATSTEVAEIKWAIAGRNIIKLKEALVHDEDYLRNEIDLKTIPIIEADVQNPSSIFEMCRRTKLLLNCVGPYNFYGGEQVVSTCIECRTHCIDLSAEVKVK
;
A
#
# COMPACT_ATOMS: atom_id res chain seq x y z
N MET A 1 -0.67 19.64 -14.82
CA MET A 1 0.46 18.89 -14.24
C MET A 1 0.22 18.76 -12.74
N VAL A 2 0.17 17.53 -12.22
CA VAL A 2 0.01 17.27 -10.78
C VAL A 2 1.37 17.51 -10.13
N ASN A 3 1.47 18.48 -9.21
CA ASN A 3 2.72 18.75 -8.51
C ASN A 3 2.93 17.69 -7.43
N THR A 4 3.75 16.67 -7.72
CA THR A 4 4.11 15.58 -6.79
C THR A 4 5.47 15.81 -6.11
N ILE A 5 6.11 16.96 -6.35
CA ILE A 5 7.42 17.32 -5.80
C ILE A 5 7.27 17.45 -4.27
N GLY A 6 7.98 16.60 -3.52
CA GLY A 6 8.05 16.65 -2.05
C GLY A 6 7.20 15.62 -1.29
N ARG A 7 6.60 14.63 -1.96
CA ARG A 7 5.99 13.46 -1.26
C ARG A 7 7.08 12.52 -0.75
N GLU A 8 6.83 11.89 0.41
CA GLU A 8 7.77 10.98 1.07
C GLU A 8 7.91 9.66 0.32
N PHE A 9 6.79 9.13 -0.18
CA PHE A 9 6.74 7.86 -0.91
C PHE A 9 6.25 8.06 -2.34
N ASP A 10 6.94 7.42 -3.27
CA ASP A 10 6.48 7.25 -4.63
C ASP A 10 5.31 6.26 -4.66
N ILE A 11 5.43 5.15 -3.94
CA ILE A 11 4.40 4.10 -3.87
C ILE A 11 4.12 3.71 -2.42
N VAL A 12 2.84 3.58 -2.06
CA VAL A 12 2.44 2.88 -0.83
C VAL A 12 1.53 1.73 -1.20
N ILE A 13 1.84 0.54 -0.70
CA ILE A 13 1.01 -0.65 -0.85
C ILE A 13 0.14 -0.78 0.40
N PHE A 14 -1.18 -0.67 0.25
CA PHE A 14 -2.13 -0.74 1.36
C PHE A 14 -2.82 -2.10 1.39
N GLY A 15 -2.73 -2.82 2.51
CA GLY A 15 -3.29 -4.17 2.65
C GLY A 15 -2.29 -5.28 2.34
N THR A 16 -1.03 -5.13 2.75
CA THR A 16 0.04 -6.05 2.34
C THR A 16 0.07 -7.40 3.05
N SER A 17 -0.58 -7.55 4.20
CA SER A 17 -0.67 -8.85 4.89
C SER A 17 -1.71 -9.80 4.26
N GLY A 18 -2.28 -9.44 3.12
CA GLY A 18 -3.26 -10.24 2.38
C GLY A 18 -2.61 -10.92 1.19
N PHE A 19 -3.30 -11.93 0.63
CA PHE A 19 -2.78 -12.75 -0.47
C PHE A 19 -2.20 -11.91 -1.62
N VAL A 20 -2.95 -10.94 -2.15
CA VAL A 20 -2.46 -10.11 -3.26
C VAL A 20 -1.37 -9.14 -2.81
N GLY A 21 -1.42 -8.68 -1.56
CA GLY A 21 -0.41 -7.80 -0.98
C GLY A 21 1.01 -8.37 -1.06
N HIS A 22 1.16 -9.67 -0.79
CA HIS A 22 2.44 -10.38 -0.89
C HIS A 22 2.99 -10.38 -2.32
N TYR A 23 2.17 -10.67 -3.33
CA TYR A 23 2.60 -10.60 -4.74
C TYR A 23 3.00 -9.18 -5.15
N VAL A 24 2.29 -8.16 -4.66
CA VAL A 24 2.65 -6.77 -4.98
C VAL A 24 3.99 -6.37 -4.33
N ILE A 25 4.29 -6.88 -3.13
CA ILE A 25 5.60 -6.70 -2.50
C ILE A 25 6.71 -7.32 -3.35
N GLU A 26 6.53 -8.57 -3.80
CA GLU A 26 7.48 -9.27 -4.65
C GLU A 26 7.79 -8.49 -5.94
N GLU A 27 6.74 -8.09 -6.66
CA GLU A 27 6.87 -7.37 -7.92
C GLU A 27 7.54 -6.00 -7.75
N ILE A 28 7.21 -5.26 -6.69
CA ILE A 28 7.84 -3.96 -6.43
C ILE A 28 9.31 -4.17 -6.02
N ALA A 29 9.58 -5.09 -5.10
CA ALA A 29 10.93 -5.35 -4.61
C ALA A 29 11.87 -5.69 -5.78
N THR A 30 11.48 -6.62 -6.64
CA THR A 30 12.26 -7.03 -7.83
C THR A 30 12.35 -5.92 -8.88
N SER A 31 11.32 -5.10 -9.05
CA SER A 31 11.33 -3.97 -10.00
C SER A 31 12.19 -2.79 -9.52
N THR A 32 12.35 -2.59 -8.21
CA THR A 32 13.13 -1.47 -7.65
C THR A 32 14.64 -1.59 -7.85
N GLU A 33 15.15 -2.77 -8.21
CA GLU A 33 16.55 -2.90 -8.63
C GLU A 33 16.85 -2.10 -9.92
N VAL A 34 15.80 -1.80 -10.70
CA VAL A 34 15.90 -1.08 -11.98
C VAL A 34 15.72 0.43 -11.82
N ALA A 35 15.10 0.89 -10.73
CA ALA A 35 14.88 2.32 -10.45
C ALA A 35 14.77 2.59 -8.94
N GLU A 36 15.38 3.68 -8.47
CA GLU A 36 15.29 4.11 -7.06
C GLU A 36 13.88 4.64 -6.75
N ILE A 37 12.99 3.72 -6.36
CA ILE A 37 11.60 4.01 -5.97
C ILE A 37 11.52 4.00 -4.45
N LYS A 38 11.02 5.08 -3.85
CA LYS A 38 10.75 5.13 -2.41
C LYS A 38 9.37 4.56 -2.13
N TRP A 39 9.30 3.41 -1.48
CA TRP A 39 8.03 2.76 -1.20
C TRP A 39 7.88 2.34 0.27
N ALA A 40 6.63 2.11 0.67
CA ALA A 40 6.26 1.66 2.00
C ALA A 40 5.08 0.70 1.93
N ILE A 41 4.88 -0.05 3.02
CA ILE A 41 3.71 -0.89 3.21
C ILE A 41 2.77 -0.30 4.26
N ALA A 42 1.48 -0.54 4.12
CA ALA A 42 0.48 0.02 5.00
C ALA A 42 -0.63 -0.98 5.37
N GLY A 43 -1.18 -0.80 6.57
CA GLY A 43 -2.28 -1.63 7.07
C GLY A 43 -2.57 -1.37 8.54
N ARG A 44 -3.69 -1.92 9.02
CA ARG A 44 -4.20 -1.67 10.38
C ARG A 44 -3.47 -2.44 11.48
N ASN A 45 -2.68 -3.45 11.13
CA ASN A 45 -2.00 -4.29 12.11
C ASN A 45 -0.50 -4.35 11.80
N ILE A 46 0.27 -3.49 12.48
CA ILE A 46 1.72 -3.38 12.32
C ILE A 46 2.45 -4.70 12.55
N ILE A 47 1.99 -5.54 13.48
CA ILE A 47 2.63 -6.84 13.75
C ILE A 47 2.52 -7.74 12.52
N LYS A 48 1.32 -7.86 11.94
CA LYS A 48 1.10 -8.64 10.71
C LYS A 48 1.86 -8.10 9.50
N LEU A 49 2.03 -6.77 9.42
CA LEU A 49 2.84 -6.17 8.36
C LEU A 49 4.31 -6.53 8.48
N LYS A 50 4.86 -6.55 9.71
CA LYS A 50 6.23 -7.01 9.96
C LYS A 50 6.40 -8.50 9.64
N GLU A 51 5.44 -9.32 10.06
CA GLU A 51 5.43 -10.76 9.73
C GLU A 51 5.37 -10.98 8.21
N ALA A 52 4.59 -10.18 7.48
CA ALA A 52 4.51 -10.24 6.03
C ALA A 52 5.86 -9.91 5.37
N LEU A 53 6.56 -8.85 5.81
CA LEU A 53 7.89 -8.53 5.27
C LEU A 53 8.90 -9.66 5.50
N VAL A 54 8.88 -10.30 6.68
CA VAL A 54 9.76 -11.46 6.96
C VAL A 54 9.42 -12.64 6.06
N HIS A 55 8.13 -12.92 5.87
CA HIS A 55 7.67 -13.96 4.95
C HIS A 55 8.11 -13.69 3.51
N ASP A 56 7.93 -12.46 3.03
CA ASP A 56 8.24 -12.09 1.65
C ASP A 56 9.75 -12.02 1.40
N GLU A 57 10.55 -11.63 2.39
CA GLU A 57 12.02 -11.68 2.34
C GLU A 57 12.52 -13.13 2.21
N ASP A 58 11.93 -14.07 2.95
CA ASP A 58 12.25 -15.50 2.84
C ASP A 58 11.85 -16.07 1.46
N TYR A 59 10.67 -15.67 0.95
CA TYR A 59 10.22 -16.05 -0.39
C TYR A 59 11.18 -15.56 -1.48
N LEU A 60 11.69 -14.33 -1.33
CA LEU A 60 12.72 -13.72 -2.17
C LEU A 60 14.15 -14.23 -1.88
N ARG A 61 14.30 -15.31 -1.11
CA ARG A 61 15.58 -15.97 -0.79
C ARG A 61 16.60 -15.06 -0.09
N ASN A 62 16.13 -14.03 0.62
CA ASN A 62 16.96 -13.03 1.28
C ASN A 62 17.91 -12.27 0.31
N GLU A 63 17.57 -12.20 -0.98
CA GLU A 63 18.33 -11.43 -1.97
C GLU A 63 18.04 -9.92 -1.85
N ILE A 64 16.84 -9.56 -1.35
CA ILE A 64 16.38 -8.18 -1.15
C ILE A 64 16.05 -7.95 0.33
N ASP A 65 16.67 -6.95 0.96
CA ASP A 65 16.41 -6.61 2.37
C ASP A 65 15.10 -5.81 2.51
N LEU A 66 14.05 -6.51 2.93
CA LEU A 66 12.75 -5.91 3.19
C LEU A 66 12.60 -5.34 4.61
N LYS A 67 13.55 -5.57 5.53
CA LYS A 67 13.43 -5.11 6.93
C LYS A 67 13.49 -3.60 7.07
N THR A 68 14.09 -2.94 6.09
CA THR A 68 14.23 -1.48 6.04
C THR A 68 13.00 -0.78 5.47
N ILE A 69 12.04 -1.53 4.92
CA ILE A 69 10.84 -0.97 4.30
C ILE A 69 9.98 -0.27 5.36
N PRO A 70 9.68 1.04 5.18
CA PRO A 70 8.83 1.76 6.09
C PRO A 70 7.43 1.15 6.19
N ILE A 71 6.88 1.16 7.40
CA ILE A 71 5.54 0.65 7.69
C ILE A 71 4.66 1.81 8.15
N ILE A 72 3.47 1.92 7.56
CA ILE A 72 2.48 2.95 7.89
C ILE A 72 1.26 2.26 8.52
N GLU A 73 0.87 2.72 9.71
CA GLU A 73 -0.40 2.32 10.30
C GLU A 73 -1.54 3.04 9.57
N ALA A 74 -2.44 2.27 8.96
CA ALA A 74 -3.59 2.80 8.24
C ALA A 74 -4.79 1.88 8.43
N ASP A 75 -5.90 2.44 8.91
CA ASP A 75 -7.16 1.72 9.11
C ASP A 75 -8.30 2.53 8.48
N VAL A 76 -9.09 1.87 7.65
CA VAL A 76 -10.29 2.46 7.05
C VAL A 76 -11.30 2.90 8.11
N GLN A 77 -11.29 2.30 9.30
CA GLN A 77 -12.10 2.74 10.44
C GLN A 77 -11.58 4.01 11.13
N ASN A 78 -10.37 4.47 10.78
CA ASN A 78 -9.76 5.69 11.28
C ASN A 78 -9.43 6.64 10.12
N PRO A 79 -10.35 7.54 9.73
CA PRO A 79 -10.17 8.44 8.58
C PRO A 79 -8.88 9.26 8.60
N SER A 80 -8.47 9.74 9.77
CA SER A 80 -7.22 10.50 9.92
C SER A 80 -5.99 9.68 9.53
N SER A 81 -6.00 8.37 9.78
CA SER A 81 -4.89 7.48 9.38
C SER A 81 -4.82 7.30 7.86
N ILE A 82 -5.97 7.22 7.18
CA ILE A 82 -6.02 7.15 5.70
C ILE A 82 -5.54 8.47 5.10
N PHE A 83 -5.96 9.60 5.66
CA PHE A 83 -5.47 10.92 5.23
C PHE A 83 -3.96 11.07 5.37
N GLU A 84 -3.41 10.66 6.52
CA GLU A 84 -1.97 10.67 6.79
C GLU A 84 -1.18 9.82 5.79
N MET A 85 -1.68 8.61 5.48
CA MET A 85 -1.08 7.75 4.47
C MET A 85 -1.12 8.40 3.08
N CYS A 86 -2.30 8.86 2.64
CA CYS A 86 -2.49 9.42 1.30
C CYS A 86 -1.63 10.68 1.10
N ARG A 87 -1.59 11.61 2.06
CA ARG A 87 -0.82 12.86 1.92
C ARG A 87 0.70 12.64 1.79
N ARG A 88 1.22 11.48 2.19
CA ARG A 88 2.65 11.15 2.09
C ARG A 88 3.00 10.45 0.77
N THR A 89 2.00 10.13 -0.05
CA THR A 89 2.08 9.15 -1.14
C THR A 89 1.80 9.79 -2.50
N LYS A 90 2.57 9.42 -3.55
CA LYS A 90 2.25 9.78 -4.94
C LYS A 90 1.27 8.81 -5.59
N LEU A 91 1.49 7.50 -5.41
CA LEU A 91 0.62 6.41 -5.89
C LEU A 91 0.29 5.45 -4.74
N LEU A 92 -1.00 5.29 -4.45
CA LEU A 92 -1.51 4.28 -3.54
C LEU A 92 -1.96 3.04 -4.34
N LEU A 93 -1.38 1.88 -4.02
CA LEU A 93 -1.83 0.58 -4.48
C LEU A 93 -2.71 -0.03 -3.39
N ASN A 94 -4.03 0.02 -3.59
CA ASN A 94 -4.99 -0.46 -2.62
C ASN A 94 -5.30 -1.94 -2.85
N CYS A 95 -4.89 -2.79 -1.93
CA CYS A 95 -5.18 -4.22 -1.87
C CYS A 95 -6.18 -4.56 -0.74
N VAL A 96 -6.78 -3.56 -0.08
CA VAL A 96 -7.78 -3.76 0.99
C VAL A 96 -9.16 -3.97 0.38
N GLY A 97 -9.43 -5.21 -0.01
CA GLY A 97 -10.75 -5.64 -0.49
C GLY A 97 -11.54 -6.44 0.56
N PRO A 98 -12.83 -6.72 0.28
CA PRO A 98 -13.67 -6.11 -0.76
C PRO A 98 -13.91 -4.60 -0.55
N TYR A 99 -13.71 -3.80 -1.58
CA TYR A 99 -13.67 -2.33 -1.49
C TYR A 99 -15.05 -1.73 -1.21
N ASN A 100 -16.11 -2.31 -1.81
CA ASN A 100 -17.50 -1.89 -1.58
C ASN A 100 -17.93 -2.03 -0.11
N PHE A 101 -17.34 -2.96 0.64
CA PHE A 101 -17.72 -3.22 2.04
C PHE A 101 -16.73 -2.64 3.04
N TYR A 102 -15.45 -2.52 2.67
CA TYR A 102 -14.38 -2.17 3.60
C TYR A 102 -13.71 -0.85 3.26
N GLY A 103 -14.52 0.21 3.13
CA GLY A 103 -14.03 1.59 3.11
C GLY A 103 -13.36 2.04 1.81
N GLY A 104 -13.61 1.35 0.69
CA GLY A 104 -13.07 1.74 -0.62
C GLY A 104 -13.42 3.18 -1.01
N GLU A 105 -14.67 3.61 -0.80
CA GLU A 105 -15.10 4.99 -1.04
C GLU A 105 -14.28 6.00 -0.22
N GLN A 106 -14.00 5.68 1.05
CA GLN A 106 -13.21 6.53 1.93
C GLN A 106 -11.75 6.63 1.44
N VAL A 107 -11.15 5.53 0.99
CA VAL A 107 -9.80 5.54 0.42
C VAL A 107 -9.76 6.38 -0.85
N VAL A 108 -10.69 6.18 -1.78
CA VAL A 108 -10.76 6.91 -3.05
C VAL A 108 -11.01 8.40 -2.83
N SER A 109 -11.97 8.76 -1.99
CA SER A 109 -12.27 10.17 -1.67
C SER A 109 -11.07 10.87 -1.02
N THR A 110 -10.38 10.21 -0.09
CA THR A 110 -9.17 10.76 0.54
C THR A 110 -8.01 10.89 -0.46
N CYS A 111 -7.87 9.96 -1.40
CA CYS A 111 -6.89 10.06 -2.48
C CYS A 111 -7.16 11.29 -3.37
N ILE A 112 -8.42 11.55 -3.72
CA ILE A 112 -8.83 12.73 -4.49
C ILE A 112 -8.47 14.02 -3.72
N GLU A 113 -8.83 14.09 -2.44
CA GLU A 113 -8.52 15.23 -1.57
C GLU A 113 -7.00 15.48 -1.48
N CYS A 114 -6.23 14.43 -1.27
CA CYS A 114 -4.78 14.49 -1.16
C CYS A 114 -4.08 14.67 -2.51
N ARG A 115 -4.78 14.53 -3.65
CA ARG A 115 -4.19 14.43 -5.00
C ARG A 115 -3.18 13.29 -5.12
N THR A 116 -3.52 12.16 -4.54
CA THR A 116 -2.78 10.89 -4.59
C THR A 116 -3.39 10.02 -5.68
N HIS A 117 -2.57 9.48 -6.59
CA HIS A 117 -3.07 8.52 -7.56
C HIS A 117 -3.48 7.25 -6.83
N CYS A 118 -4.57 6.62 -7.24
CA CYS A 118 -5.06 5.38 -6.63
C CYS A 118 -5.23 4.33 -7.72
N ILE A 119 -4.70 3.14 -7.47
CA ILE A 119 -4.93 1.94 -8.26
C ILE A 119 -5.40 0.85 -7.31
N ASP A 120 -6.41 0.10 -7.72
CA ASP A 120 -6.90 -1.08 -7.02
C ASP A 120 -7.13 -2.23 -8.01
N LEU A 121 -7.36 -3.43 -7.47
CA LEU A 121 -7.52 -4.65 -8.28
C LEU A 121 -8.95 -4.86 -8.80
N SER A 122 -9.92 -4.06 -8.31
CA SER A 122 -11.37 -4.18 -8.52
C SER A 122 -11.88 -5.61 -8.82
N ALA A 123 -11.89 -6.47 -7.81
CA ALA A 123 -12.47 -7.82 -7.86
C ALA A 123 -13.81 -7.89 -7.11
N GLU A 124 -14.70 -6.93 -7.39
CA GLU A 124 -15.97 -6.81 -6.68
C GLU A 124 -16.94 -7.96 -7.01
N VAL A 125 -17.42 -8.63 -5.96
CA VAL A 125 -18.50 -9.62 -6.08
C VAL A 125 -19.82 -8.89 -6.21
N LYS A 126 -20.66 -9.30 -7.18
CA LYS A 126 -22.02 -8.80 -7.29
C LYS A 126 -22.79 -9.13 -6.01
N VAL A 127 -23.24 -8.09 -5.31
CA VAL A 127 -24.25 -8.24 -4.26
C VAL A 127 -25.56 -8.61 -4.95
N LYS A 128 -26.16 -9.74 -4.56
CA LYS A 128 -27.48 -10.17 -5.05
C LYS A 128 -28.59 -9.35 -4.41
#